data_AF-A0A1I6FWU8-F1
#
_entry.id   AF-A0A1I6FWU8-F1
#
_cell.length_a   1.000
_cell.length_b   1.000
_cell.length_c   1.000
_cell.angle_alpha   90.00
_cell.angle_beta   90.00
_cell.angle_gamma   90.00
#
_symmetry.space_group_name_H-M   'P 1'
#
loop_
_entity.id
_entity.type
_entity.pdbx_description
1 polymer ?
#
loop_
_entity_poly.entity_id
_entity_poly.type
_entity_poly.pdbx_seq_one_letter_code
_entity_poly.pdbx_strand_id
1 'polypeptide(L)'
;MTTLRLITLGYFVSLMIAASLNYLPVAGIIDDQGYAFGIFALDVFDDLLHLASALWALAAALISHRASRIFLTYFGALYFADGLLGLATGSGFLDAGILIYGFYEYPSFLIKLAANVPHLALGGVALAAAYFGRK
;
A
#
# COMPACT_ATOMS: atom_id res chain seq x y z
N MET A 1 19.41 -15.10 1.13
CA MET A 1 18.72 -13.95 1.78
C MET A 1 17.89 -14.48 2.94
N THR A 2 17.67 -13.70 3.99
CA THR A 2 16.80 -14.13 5.11
C THR A 2 15.32 -14.06 4.71
N THR A 3 14.45 -14.71 5.47
CA THR A 3 12.99 -14.69 5.24
C THR A 3 12.45 -13.27 5.16
N LEU A 4 12.85 -12.37 6.08
CA LEU A 4 12.39 -10.97 6.04
C LEU A 4 12.83 -10.24 4.77
N ARG A 5 14.04 -10.52 4.26
CA ARG A 5 14.53 -9.92 3.03
C ARG A 5 13.73 -10.40 1.82
N LEU A 6 13.37 -11.69 1.78
CA LEU A 6 12.50 -12.23 0.72
C LEU A 6 11.09 -11.66 0.80
N ILE A 7 10.50 -11.57 1.99
CA ILE A 7 9.19 -10.91 2.19
C ILE A 7 9.28 -9.46 1.70
N THR A 8 10.32 -8.72 2.09
CA THR A 8 10.51 -7.33 1.67
C THR A 8 10.66 -7.19 0.15
N LEU A 9 11.32 -8.14 -0.54
CA LEU A 9 11.31 -8.18 -2.02
C LEU A 9 9.91 -8.40 -2.58
N GLY A 10 9.08 -9.21 -1.92
CA GLY A 10 7.65 -9.33 -2.25
C GLY A 10 6.94 -7.98 -2.21
N TYR A 11 7.17 -7.17 -1.17
CA TYR A 11 6.63 -5.81 -1.09
C TYR A 11 7.12 -4.91 -2.21
N PHE A 12 8.41 -4.98 -2.58
CA PHE A 12 8.92 -4.25 -3.75
C PHE A 12 8.12 -4.60 -5.02
N VAL A 13 7.90 -5.89 -5.28
CA VAL A 13 7.15 -6.33 -6.46
C VAL A 13 5.69 -5.86 -6.39
N SER A 14 5.01 -6.06 -5.26
CA SER A 14 3.60 -5.65 -5.09
C SER A 14 3.41 -4.14 -5.26
N LEU A 15 4.29 -3.33 -4.68
CA LEU A 15 4.23 -1.87 -4.77
C LEU A 15 4.60 -1.36 -6.16
N MET A 16 5.53 -2.04 -6.85
CA MET A 16 5.80 -1.69 -8.26
C MET A 16 4.63 -2.02 -9.18
N ILE A 17 3.93 -3.13 -8.93
CA ILE A 17 2.72 -3.44 -9.68
C ILE A 17 1.71 -2.30 -9.47
N ALA A 18 1.44 -1.92 -8.22
CA ALA A 18 0.52 -0.83 -7.90
C ALA A 18 0.89 0.48 -8.61
N ALA A 19 2.15 0.93 -8.49
CA ALA A 19 2.66 2.14 -9.15
C ALA A 19 2.62 2.10 -10.68
N SER A 20 2.45 0.91 -11.28
CA SER A 20 2.45 0.73 -12.73
C SER A 20 1.05 0.55 -13.30
N LEU A 21 0.02 0.28 -12.49
CA LEU A 21 -1.33 -0.09 -12.97
C LEU A 21 -1.91 0.93 -13.94
N ASN A 22 -1.71 2.22 -13.68
CA ASN A 22 -2.17 3.32 -14.54
C ASN A 22 -1.50 3.38 -15.92
N TYR A 23 -0.33 2.76 -16.08
CA TYR A 23 0.50 2.88 -17.29
C TYR A 23 0.54 1.60 -18.12
N LEU A 24 -0.02 0.51 -17.62
CA LEU A 24 -0.05 -0.76 -18.33
C LEU A 24 -1.20 -0.78 -19.35
N PRO A 25 -0.95 -1.16 -20.62
CA PRO A 25 -1.99 -1.22 -21.65
C PRO A 25 -2.85 -2.50 -21.51
N VAL A 26 -3.42 -2.74 -20.34
CA VAL A 26 -4.26 -3.91 -20.05
C VAL A 26 -5.73 -3.49 -20.01
N ALA A 27 -6.49 -3.96 -20.99
CA ALA A 27 -7.91 -3.65 -21.09
C ALA A 27 -8.67 -4.11 -19.83
N GLY A 28 -9.49 -3.22 -19.26
CA GLY A 28 -10.34 -3.50 -18.10
C GLY A 28 -9.67 -3.34 -16.73
N ILE A 29 -8.40 -2.92 -16.65
CA ILE A 29 -7.79 -2.51 -15.37
C ILE A 29 -8.27 -1.12 -14.98
N ILE A 30 -8.14 -0.15 -15.88
CA ILE A 30 -8.66 1.22 -15.68
C ILE A 30 -10.00 1.30 -16.40
N ASP A 31 -11.03 1.76 -15.69
CA ASP A 31 -12.35 1.96 -16.26
C ASP A 31 -12.48 3.31 -16.99
N ASP A 32 -13.63 3.53 -17.65
CA ASP A 32 -13.92 4.76 -18.40
C ASP A 32 -13.97 6.01 -17.52
N GLN A 33 -14.02 5.86 -16.20
CA GLN A 33 -14.01 6.94 -15.22
C GLN A 33 -12.61 7.17 -14.61
N GLY A 34 -11.61 6.40 -15.04
CA GLY A 34 -10.23 6.51 -14.57
C GLY A 34 -9.93 5.75 -13.27
N TYR A 35 -10.83 4.89 -12.80
CA TYR A 35 -10.61 4.10 -11.58
C TYR A 35 -9.98 2.74 -11.90
N ALA A 36 -8.94 2.37 -11.16
CA ALA A 36 -8.41 1.02 -11.22
C ALA A 36 -9.38 0.05 -10.52
N PHE A 37 -9.76 -1.01 -11.24
CA PHE A 37 -10.75 -2.01 -10.84
C PHE A 37 -12.11 -1.41 -10.41
N GLY A 38 -12.44 -0.19 -10.85
CA GLY A 38 -13.64 0.54 -10.42
C GLY A 38 -13.65 1.01 -8.97
N ILE A 39 -12.48 0.99 -8.29
CA ILE A 39 -12.36 1.28 -6.85
C ILE A 39 -11.34 2.39 -6.59
N PHE A 40 -10.16 2.32 -7.20
CA PHE A 40 -9.04 3.18 -6.83
C PHE A 40 -8.89 4.34 -7.82
N ALA A 41 -9.07 5.58 -7.33
CA ALA A 41 -8.70 6.78 -8.07
C ALA A 41 -7.18 6.96 -7.97
N LEU A 42 -6.42 6.19 -8.75
CA LEU A 42 -4.96 6.31 -8.74
C LEU A 42 -4.55 7.56 -9.51
N ASP A 43 -3.90 8.49 -8.83
CA ASP A 43 -3.29 9.65 -9.46
C ASP A 43 -1.75 9.56 -9.45
N VAL A 44 -1.10 10.59 -10.01
CA VAL A 44 0.37 10.63 -10.07
C VAL A 44 1.01 10.70 -8.68
N PHE A 45 0.32 11.28 -7.69
CA PHE A 45 0.82 11.37 -6.32
C PHE A 45 0.83 9.97 -5.69
N ASP A 46 -0.25 9.22 -5.83
CA ASP A 46 -0.34 7.84 -5.37
C ASP A 46 0.70 6.96 -6.06
N ASP A 47 0.82 7.05 -7.38
CA ASP A 47 1.81 6.28 -8.15
C ASP A 47 3.24 6.54 -7.66
N LEU A 48 3.58 7.82 -7.41
CA LEU A 48 4.90 8.20 -6.89
C LEU A 48 5.11 7.72 -5.45
N LEU A 49 4.07 7.74 -4.61
CA LEU A 49 4.14 7.23 -3.24
C LEU A 49 4.39 5.72 -3.22
N HIS A 50 3.72 4.97 -4.09
CA HIS A 50 3.95 3.54 -4.29
C HIS A 50 5.35 3.26 -4.82
N LEU A 51 5.82 4.02 -5.81
CA LEU A 51 7.18 3.88 -6.37
C LEU A 51 8.24 4.15 -5.31
N ALA A 52 8.12 5.25 -4.54
CA ALA A 52 9.06 5.57 -3.47
C ALA A 52 9.10 4.46 -2.40
N SER A 53 7.93 3.94 -2.02
CA SER A 53 7.81 2.82 -1.08
C SER A 53 8.42 1.53 -1.63
N ALA A 54 8.24 1.25 -2.93
CA ALA A 54 8.83 0.10 -3.61
C ALA A 54 10.36 0.18 -3.60
N LEU A 55 10.93 1.34 -3.95
CA LEU A 55 12.37 1.56 -3.93
C LEU A 55 12.94 1.45 -2.51
N TRP A 56 12.22 1.94 -1.50
CA TRP A 56 12.61 1.74 -0.10
C TRP A 56 12.62 0.25 0.29
N ALA A 57 11.59 -0.51 -0.12
CA ALA A 57 11.54 -1.96 0.10
C ALA A 57 12.72 -2.67 -0.56
N LEU A 58 13.00 -2.37 -1.83
CA LEU A 58 14.12 -2.94 -2.57
C LEU A 58 15.45 -2.64 -1.88
N ALA A 59 15.71 -1.38 -1.53
CA ALA A 59 16.92 -0.97 -0.83
C ALA A 59 17.05 -1.73 0.51
N ALA A 60 15.99 -1.78 1.31
CA ALA A 60 15.99 -2.48 2.59
C ALA A 60 16.30 -3.97 2.43
N ALA A 61 15.68 -4.62 1.43
CA ALA A 61 15.91 -6.03 1.11
C ALA A 61 17.33 -6.31 0.63
N LEU A 62 17.97 -5.40 -0.10
CA LEU A 62 19.35 -5.56 -0.57
C LEU A 62 20.38 -5.29 0.53
N ILE A 63 20.11 -4.34 1.43
CA ILE A 63 21.05 -3.94 2.50
C ILE A 63 21.21 -5.04 3.55
N SER A 64 20.15 -5.39 4.29
CA SER A 64 20.29 -6.34 5.42
C SER A 64 18.96 -6.85 5.97
N HIS A 65 19.01 -7.92 6.78
CA HIS A 65 17.86 -8.38 7.57
C HIS A 65 17.31 -7.26 8.47
N ARG A 66 18.20 -6.49 9.13
CA ARG A 66 17.79 -5.38 10.01
C ARG A 66 17.06 -4.28 9.23
N ALA A 67 17.57 -3.92 8.05
CA ALA A 67 16.92 -2.92 7.19
C ALA A 67 15.53 -3.40 6.72
N SER A 68 15.39 -4.65 6.29
CA SER A 68 14.09 -5.26 5.98
C SER A 68 13.11 -5.21 7.15
N ARG A 69 13.57 -5.57 8.37
CA ARG A 69 12.73 -5.49 9.56
C ARG A 69 12.26 -4.06 9.85
N ILE A 70 13.15 -3.08 9.67
CA ILE A 70 12.82 -1.65 9.82
C ILE A 70 11.73 -1.24 8.82
N PHE A 71 11.93 -1.54 7.52
CA PHE A 71 10.94 -1.28 6.49
C PHE A 71 9.58 -1.90 6.87
N LEU A 72 9.54 -3.21 7.12
CA LEU A 72 8.29 -3.92 7.43
C LEU A 72 7.58 -3.36 8.68
N THR A 73 8.33 -2.87 9.66
CA THR A 73 7.75 -2.25 10.85
C THR A 73 7.12 -0.90 10.53
N TYR A 74 7.87 0.02 9.91
CA TYR A 74 7.40 1.39 9.68
C TYR A 74 6.39 1.47 8.54
N PHE A 75 6.71 0.88 7.38
CA PHE A 75 5.76 0.76 6.28
C PHE A 75 4.49 0.06 6.77
N GLY A 76 4.63 -1.08 7.46
CA GLY A 76 3.51 -1.84 7.96
C GLY A 76 2.60 -1.04 8.91
N ALA A 77 3.19 -0.30 9.86
CA ALA A 77 2.44 0.55 10.78
C ALA A 77 1.70 1.67 10.05
N LEU A 78 2.36 2.35 9.13
CA LEU A 78 1.78 3.45 8.37
C LEU A 78 0.63 2.95 7.48
N TYR A 79 0.86 1.91 6.69
CA TYR A 79 -0.17 1.31 5.81
C TYR A 79 -1.37 0.79 6.61
N PHE A 80 -1.12 0.08 7.72
CA PHE A 80 -2.21 -0.47 8.51
C PHE A 80 -3.05 0.64 9.18
N ALA A 81 -2.38 1.64 9.76
CA ALA A 81 -3.06 2.78 10.36
C ALA A 81 -3.86 3.57 9.33
N ASP A 82 -3.33 3.73 8.11
CA ASP A 82 -4.01 4.40 7.01
C ASP A 82 -5.30 3.67 6.62
N GLY A 83 -5.25 2.35 6.45
CA GLY A 83 -6.44 1.55 6.18
C GLY A 83 -7.47 1.56 7.32
N LEU A 84 -7.03 1.62 8.58
CA LEU A 84 -7.94 1.79 9.72
C LEU A 84 -8.60 3.17 9.73
N LEU A 85 -7.84 4.22 9.41
CA LEU A 85 -8.38 5.58 9.27
C LEU A 85 -9.41 5.62 8.13
N GLY A 86 -9.06 5.08 6.97
CA GLY A 86 -9.96 5.06 5.81
C GLY A 86 -11.23 4.23 6.04
N LEU A 87 -11.20 3.18 6.86
CA LEU A 87 -12.44 2.52 7.31
C LEU A 87 -13.30 3.42 8.19
N ALA A 88 -12.68 4.20 9.09
CA ALA A 88 -13.38 5.08 10.02
C ALA A 88 -13.94 6.35 9.36
N THR A 89 -13.19 6.95 8.43
CA THR A 89 -13.46 8.28 7.87
C THR A 89 -13.77 8.27 6.37
N GLY A 90 -13.41 7.19 5.67
CA GLY A 90 -13.42 7.13 4.21
C GLY A 90 -12.19 7.74 3.53
N SER A 91 -11.21 8.26 4.28
CA SER A 91 -10.04 8.94 3.71
C SER A 91 -8.74 8.56 4.41
N GLY A 92 -7.68 8.39 3.63
CA GLY A 92 -6.33 8.09 4.09
C GLY A 92 -5.55 9.34 4.52
N PHE A 93 -4.42 9.15 5.19
CA PHE A 93 -3.45 10.20 5.46
C PHE A 93 -2.19 10.08 4.58
N LEU A 94 -1.92 8.91 4.01
CA LEU A 94 -0.75 8.65 3.17
C LEU A 94 -0.79 9.44 1.86
N ASP A 95 -1.97 9.51 1.26
CA ASP A 95 -2.33 10.33 0.09
C ASP A 95 -2.69 11.78 0.46
N ALA A 96 -2.57 12.13 1.75
CA ALA A 96 -3.10 13.37 2.34
C ALA A 96 -4.63 13.56 2.13
N GLY A 97 -5.37 12.51 1.79
CA GLY A 97 -6.79 12.59 1.43
C GLY A 97 -7.67 13.16 2.54
N ILE A 98 -7.40 12.80 3.81
CA ILE A 98 -8.11 13.34 4.98
C ILE A 98 -7.92 14.86 5.14
N LEU A 99 -6.80 15.41 4.67
CA LEU A 99 -6.52 16.85 4.74
C LEU A 99 -7.15 17.60 3.57
N ILE A 100 -7.19 16.97 2.39
CA ILE A 100 -7.67 17.59 1.15
C ILE A 100 -9.21 17.49 1.05
N TYR A 101 -9.77 16.33 1.37
CA TYR A 101 -11.18 15.99 1.16
C TYR A 101 -11.97 15.86 2.46
N GLY A 102 -11.31 15.77 3.61
CA GLY A 102 -11.98 15.55 4.89
C GLY A 102 -12.52 14.13 5.00
N PHE A 103 -13.74 13.98 5.52
CA PHE A 103 -14.38 12.66 5.63
C PHE A 103 -15.11 12.37 4.32
N TYR A 104 -14.92 11.17 3.79
CA TYR A 104 -15.49 10.75 2.52
C TYR A 104 -16.53 9.64 2.71
N GLU A 105 -17.68 9.80 2.05
CA GLU A 105 -18.77 8.84 2.10
C GLU A 105 -18.78 7.98 0.83
N TYR A 106 -18.31 6.75 0.95
CA TYR A 106 -18.40 5.76 -0.12
C TYR A 106 -19.86 5.34 -0.37
N PRO A 107 -20.24 4.95 -1.61
CA PRO A 107 -21.59 4.51 -1.94
C PRO A 107 -22.08 3.29 -1.14
N SER A 108 -21.16 2.49 -0.59
CA SER A 108 -21.48 1.42 0.35
C SER A 108 -20.30 1.10 1.26
N PHE A 109 -20.57 0.48 2.41
CA PHE A 109 -19.52 -0.04 3.29
C PHE A 109 -18.64 -1.09 2.59
N LEU A 110 -19.20 -1.89 1.67
CA LEU A 110 -18.44 -2.90 0.94
C LEU A 110 -17.36 -2.27 0.05
N ILE A 111 -17.68 -1.17 -0.64
CA ILE A 111 -16.70 -0.43 -1.45
C ILE A 111 -15.65 0.22 -0.54
N LYS A 112 -16.07 0.83 0.57
CA LYS A 112 -15.14 1.38 1.57
C LYS A 112 -14.16 0.32 2.08
N LEU A 113 -14.69 -0.86 2.42
CA LEU A 113 -13.88 -1.99 2.86
C LEU A 113 -12.92 -2.43 1.76
N ALA A 114 -13.40 -2.63 0.53
CA ALA A 114 -12.58 -3.05 -0.61
C ALA A 114 -11.44 -2.05 -0.90
N ALA A 115 -11.70 -0.74 -0.82
CA ALA A 115 -10.70 0.29 -0.99
C ALA A 115 -9.61 0.27 0.10
N ASN A 116 -9.93 -0.17 1.32
CA ASN A 116 -9.00 -0.19 2.45
C ASN A 116 -8.34 -1.55 2.70
N VAL A 117 -8.86 -2.63 2.11
CA VAL A 117 -8.31 -3.99 2.25
C VAL A 117 -6.83 -4.07 1.86
N PRO A 118 -6.33 -3.46 0.77
CA PRO A 118 -4.91 -3.50 0.44
C PRO A 118 -4.03 -2.92 1.56
N HIS A 119 -4.44 -1.80 2.15
CA HIS A 119 -3.72 -1.13 3.24
C HIS A 119 -3.70 -1.98 4.51
N LEU A 120 -4.85 -2.52 4.89
CA LEU A 120 -4.98 -3.40 6.06
C LEU A 120 -4.23 -4.73 5.89
N ALA A 121 -4.34 -5.37 4.72
CA ALA A 121 -3.71 -6.65 4.46
C ALA A 121 -2.19 -6.51 4.36
N LEU A 122 -1.69 -5.59 3.53
CA LEU A 122 -0.25 -5.37 3.38
C LEU A 122 0.37 -4.82 4.66
N GLY A 123 -0.32 -3.90 5.35
CA GLY A 123 0.14 -3.37 6.64
C GLY A 123 0.20 -4.45 7.72
N GLY A 124 -0.86 -5.25 7.86
CA GLY A 124 -0.95 -6.32 8.86
C GLY A 124 0.07 -7.43 8.63
N VAL A 125 0.25 -7.87 7.37
CA VAL A 125 1.27 -8.87 7.02
C VAL A 125 2.68 -8.35 7.29
N ALA A 126 2.96 -7.07 7.02
CA ALA A 126 4.27 -6.47 7.25
C ALA A 126 4.60 -6.43 8.75
N LEU A 127 3.65 -5.98 9.56
CA LEU A 127 3.77 -5.94 11.03
C LEU A 127 3.93 -7.36 11.61
N ALA A 128 3.14 -8.32 11.15
CA ALA A 128 3.24 -9.71 11.59
C ALA A 128 4.60 -10.30 11.23
N ALA A 129 5.06 -10.11 9.99
CA ALA A 129 6.38 -10.54 9.55
C ALA A 129 7.49 -9.90 10.39
N ALA A 130 7.43 -8.59 10.63
CA ALA A 130 8.40 -7.91 11.49
C ALA A 130 8.37 -8.42 12.93
N TYR A 131 7.20 -8.71 13.49
CA TYR A 131 7.08 -9.18 14.87
C TYR A 131 7.58 -10.62 15.05
N PHE A 132 7.11 -11.55 14.22
CA PHE A 132 7.41 -12.98 14.32
C PHE A 132 8.74 -13.38 13.66
N GLY A 133 9.22 -12.60 12.69
CA GLY A 133 10.51 -12.80 12.04
C GLY A 133 11.67 -12.49 13.00
N ARG A 134 11.99 -13.47 13.84
CA ARG A 134 13.19 -13.49 14.68
C ARG A 134 14.22 -14.40 14.01
N LYS A 135 15.39 -13.80 13.70
CA LYS A 135 16.58 -14.33 13.02
C LYS A 135 16.68 -13.97 11.53
#